data_AF-A0A9X2WSE7-F1
#
_entry.id   AF-A0A9X2WSE7-F1
#
_cell.length_a   1.000
_cell.length_b   1.000
_cell.length_c   1.000
_cell.angle_alpha   90.00
_cell.angle_beta   90.00
_cell.angle_gamma   90.00
#
_symmetry.space_group_name_H-M   'P 1'
#
loop_
_entity.id
_entity.type
_entity.pdbx_description
1 polymer ?
#
loop_
_entity_poly.entity_id
_entity_poly.type
_entity_poly.pdbx_seq_one_letter_code
_entity_poly.pdbx_strand_id
1 'polypeptide(L)'
;MEIQHKVLIFISFMLITLGSLLLEGLHLPSIVQALILGAITSGSVVWVCLRATKAKLDTDEANTKALKDQSLPAHDISVQTSKIAIGSAEVSHFIDLLNKSIESNGEHASAIAVAAGQLSHTTAQLGDNAADILGQAQEAERVSVQGRSQAQKGVAAIRSLSTDIDTAAEQVQSLKSRAEEIQKITEVINSVAEQTNLLALNAAIEAARAGEQGRGFAVVADEVRSLAGKTAGATQDIGKMLLEIRSETDKTSGLMERVVTQTADVVTAMGELDAHFTEISASVTQSAHALGDMEDSLKQYNNTTNDISRSVTQIRDSLNLTGKQSHSVSEQAFTLSLTTEGIFKALSKWDTQTFDQQVLQLANAAAKACGDKLAQGLASGSFSETDLFNPKYQPIANTQPQKYSTAFDRYTDQHFPTIQEPILAKHSEIIYAGAVDKKGYFPTHNKRFSQALTGKVEVDMVHNRTKRLFNDPTGIRCGAHTEPVLLQTYKRDTGEVMHDLSVPIFVNGKHWGGFRVGFKAK
;
A
#
# COMPACT_ATOMS: atom_id res chain seq x y z
N MET A 1 49.73 48.61 -39.80
CA MET A 1 49.10 48.95 -41.10
C MET A 1 49.60 50.29 -41.66
N GLU A 2 49.74 51.35 -40.84
CA GLU A 2 50.22 52.67 -41.27
C GLU A 2 51.62 52.66 -41.93
N ILE A 3 52.55 51.84 -41.45
CA ILE A 3 53.92 51.75 -41.98
C ILE A 3 53.93 51.16 -43.40
N GLN A 4 53.14 50.12 -43.66
CA GLN A 4 53.08 49.53 -45.01
C GLN A 4 52.41 50.44 -46.03
N HIS A 5 51.43 51.24 -45.62
CA HIS A 5 50.82 52.25 -46.47
C HIS A 5 51.81 53.35 -46.84
N LYS A 6 52.59 53.85 -45.86
CA LYS A 6 53.64 54.86 -46.09
C LYS A 6 54.74 54.32 -47.01
N VAL A 7 55.11 53.04 -46.88
CA VAL A 7 56.09 52.38 -47.76
C VAL A 7 55.56 52.19 -49.20
N LEU A 8 54.29 51.77 -49.38
CA LEU A 8 53.72 51.65 -50.74
C LEU A 8 53.60 53.01 -51.44
N ILE A 9 53.19 54.05 -50.72
CA ILE A 9 53.12 55.43 -51.25
C ILE A 9 54.52 55.91 -51.63
N PHE A 10 55.53 55.64 -50.79
CA PHE A 10 56.93 55.99 -51.06
C PHE A 10 57.48 55.27 -52.30
N ILE A 11 57.20 53.97 -52.48
CA ILE A 11 57.61 53.20 -53.66
C ILE A 11 56.92 53.73 -54.93
N SER A 12 55.62 54.06 -54.86
CA SER A 12 54.90 54.68 -55.98
C SER A 12 55.52 56.02 -56.37
N PHE A 13 55.87 56.85 -55.38
CA PHE A 13 56.51 58.14 -55.61
C PHE A 13 57.90 57.97 -56.24
N MET A 14 58.68 56.98 -55.77
CA MET A 14 59.99 56.66 -56.31
C MET A 14 59.92 56.14 -57.76
N LEU A 15 58.92 55.33 -58.11
CA LEU A 15 58.72 54.85 -59.49
C LEU A 15 58.33 55.99 -60.44
N ILE A 16 57.52 56.94 -59.98
CA ILE A 16 57.12 58.11 -60.76
C ILE A 16 58.34 59.03 -60.99
N THR A 17 59.14 59.30 -59.95
CA THR A 17 60.34 60.15 -60.08
C THR A 17 61.42 59.50 -60.93
N LEU A 18 61.69 58.20 -60.75
CA LEU A 18 62.65 57.47 -61.59
C LEU A 18 62.20 57.42 -63.06
N GLY A 19 60.89 57.22 -63.30
CA GLY A 19 60.30 57.28 -64.64
C GLY A 19 60.46 58.65 -65.29
N SER A 20 60.27 59.74 -64.54
CA SER A 20 60.48 61.11 -65.04
C SER A 20 61.93 61.40 -65.44
N LEU A 21 62.90 60.94 -64.63
CA LEU A 21 64.34 61.10 -64.88
C LEU A 21 64.82 60.31 -66.10
N LEU A 22 64.30 59.10 -66.30
CA LEU A 22 64.64 58.27 -67.47
C LEU A 22 64.07 58.86 -68.77
N LEU A 23 62.88 59.47 -68.72
CA LEU A 23 62.23 60.08 -69.88
C LEU A 23 62.94 61.37 -70.36
N GLU A 24 63.56 62.13 -69.46
CA GLU A 24 64.37 63.30 -69.81
C GLU A 24 65.62 62.94 -70.62
N GLY A 25 66.21 61.76 -70.42
CA GLY A 25 67.39 61.30 -71.16
C GLY A 25 67.11 60.81 -72.59
N LEU A 26 65.85 60.64 -72.99
CA LEU A 26 65.45 60.01 -74.26
C LEU A 26 65.10 61.01 -75.39
N HIS A 27 65.18 62.33 -75.15
CA HIS A 27 64.87 63.39 -76.13
C HIS A 27 63.54 63.22 -76.89
N LEU A 28 62.52 62.63 -76.25
CA LEU A 28 61.18 62.46 -76.82
C LEU A 28 60.39 63.79 -76.84
N PRO A 29 59.42 63.97 -77.75
CA PRO A 29 58.51 65.12 -77.72
C PRO A 29 57.75 65.21 -76.40
N SER A 30 57.55 66.42 -75.88
CA SER A 30 56.94 66.68 -74.56
C SER A 30 55.56 66.04 -74.36
N ILE A 31 54.75 65.95 -75.42
CA ILE A 31 53.44 65.28 -75.39
C ILE A 31 53.56 63.78 -75.13
N VAL A 32 54.59 63.12 -75.67
CA VAL A 32 54.82 61.68 -75.49
C VAL A 32 55.32 61.40 -74.08
N GLN A 33 56.21 62.25 -73.55
CA GLN A 33 56.66 62.16 -72.16
C GLN A 33 55.49 62.31 -71.17
N ALA A 34 54.58 63.27 -71.40
CA ALA A 34 53.41 63.48 -70.57
C ALA A 34 52.43 62.28 -70.58
N LEU A 35 52.21 61.66 -71.73
CA LEU A 35 51.35 60.47 -71.85
C LEU A 35 51.93 59.25 -71.12
N ILE A 36 53.24 59.02 -71.24
CA ILE A 36 53.90 57.90 -70.55
C ILE A 36 53.89 58.12 -69.04
N LEU A 37 54.18 59.34 -68.57
CA LEU A 37 54.13 59.66 -67.15
C LEU A 37 52.69 59.56 -66.60
N GLY A 38 51.68 59.96 -67.39
CA GLY A 38 50.26 59.75 -67.07
C GLY A 38 49.87 58.28 -66.97
N ALA A 39 50.40 57.41 -67.83
CA ALA A 39 50.18 55.97 -67.77
C ALA A 39 50.86 55.31 -66.55
N ILE A 40 52.09 55.73 -66.22
CA ILE A 40 52.83 55.22 -65.05
C ILE A 40 52.15 55.65 -63.75
N THR A 41 51.75 56.92 -63.64
CA THR A 41 51.06 57.46 -62.46
C THR A 41 49.69 56.81 -62.25
N SER A 42 48.87 56.68 -63.30
CA SER A 42 47.58 56.00 -63.20
C SER A 42 47.73 54.51 -62.86
N GLY A 43 48.67 53.79 -63.50
CA GLY A 43 48.93 52.38 -63.22
C GLY A 43 49.44 52.13 -61.79
N SER A 44 50.30 53.00 -61.27
CA SER A 44 50.82 52.87 -59.90
C SER A 44 49.76 53.20 -58.84
N VAL A 45 48.90 54.19 -59.07
CA VAL A 45 47.74 54.46 -58.18
C VAL A 45 46.78 53.27 -58.15
N VAL A 46 46.42 52.70 -59.30
CA VAL A 46 45.53 51.52 -59.38
C VAL A 46 46.15 50.31 -58.68
N TRP A 47 47.46 50.09 -58.84
CA TRP A 47 48.17 48.99 -58.16
C TRP A 47 48.19 49.14 -56.63
N VAL A 48 48.43 50.35 -56.13
CA VAL A 48 48.37 50.64 -54.68
C VAL A 48 46.96 50.41 -54.14
N CYS A 49 45.93 50.89 -54.84
CA CYS A 49 44.53 50.65 -54.45
C CYS A 49 44.18 49.16 -54.44
N LEU A 50 44.53 48.40 -55.47
CA LEU A 50 44.25 46.95 -55.52
C LEU A 50 44.97 46.18 -54.41
N ARG A 51 46.23 46.51 -54.09
CA ARG A 51 46.95 45.90 -52.98
C ARG A 51 46.40 46.28 -51.61
N ALA A 52 45.98 47.53 -51.42
CA ALA A 52 45.33 47.96 -50.18
C ALA A 52 44.02 47.21 -49.94
N THR A 53 43.20 47.03 -50.99
CA THR A 53 41.94 46.28 -50.90
C THR A 53 42.19 44.80 -50.63
N LYS A 54 43.17 44.18 -51.30
CA LYS A 54 43.55 42.78 -51.06
C LYS A 54 44.08 42.56 -49.64
N ALA A 55 44.96 43.44 -49.16
CA ALA A 55 45.48 43.35 -47.79
C ALA A 55 44.34 43.45 -46.75
N LYS A 56 43.35 44.32 -46.99
CA LYS A 56 42.17 44.42 -46.12
C LYS A 56 41.32 43.14 -46.14
N LEU A 57 41.07 42.57 -47.32
CA LEU A 57 40.37 41.29 -47.48
C LEU A 57 41.09 40.13 -46.78
N ASP A 58 42.41 40.01 -46.96
CA ASP A 58 43.22 38.96 -46.33
C ASP A 58 43.23 39.09 -44.79
N THR A 59 43.19 40.33 -44.27
CA THR A 59 43.14 40.59 -42.81
C THR A 59 41.75 40.27 -42.24
N ASP A 60 40.68 40.64 -42.95
CA ASP A 60 39.31 40.32 -42.56
C ASP A 60 39.06 38.80 -42.60
N GLU A 61 39.62 38.08 -43.59
CA GLU A 61 39.53 36.63 -43.69
C GLU A 61 40.32 35.91 -42.58
N ALA A 62 41.52 36.40 -42.24
CA ALA A 62 42.30 35.88 -41.12
C ALA A 62 41.62 36.12 -39.76
N ASN A 63 41.03 37.31 -39.55
CA ASN A 63 40.24 37.61 -38.34
C ASN A 63 38.99 36.73 -38.27
N THR A 64 38.30 36.52 -39.38
CA THR A 64 37.11 35.64 -39.44
C THR A 64 37.47 34.18 -39.14
N LYS A 65 38.63 33.72 -39.61
CA LYS A 65 39.14 32.37 -39.32
C LYS A 65 39.56 32.23 -37.85
N ALA A 66 40.25 33.21 -37.27
CA ALA A 66 40.62 33.21 -35.86
C ALA A 66 39.39 33.26 -34.92
N LEU A 67 38.35 34.00 -35.28
CA LEU A 67 37.06 34.03 -34.57
C LEU A 67 36.33 32.68 -34.68
N LYS A 68 36.38 32.01 -35.84
CA LYS A 68 35.84 30.65 -36.01
C LYS A 68 36.60 29.61 -35.17
N ASP A 69 37.94 29.66 -35.14
CA ASP A 69 38.74 28.72 -34.33
C ASP A 69 38.53 28.91 -32.82
N GLN A 70 38.26 30.14 -32.35
CA GLN A 70 37.89 30.39 -30.95
C GLN A 70 36.46 29.99 -30.59
N SER A 71 35.55 29.93 -31.57
CA SER A 71 34.14 29.55 -31.35
C SER A 71 33.94 28.05 -31.09
N LEU A 72 34.83 27.19 -31.58
CA LEU A 72 34.73 25.73 -31.44
C LEU A 72 34.82 25.24 -29.97
N PRO A 73 35.82 25.65 -29.17
CA PRO A 73 35.84 25.29 -27.75
C PRO A 73 34.67 25.88 -26.95
N ALA A 74 34.24 27.11 -27.26
CA ALA A 74 33.13 27.76 -26.57
C ALA A 74 31.78 27.06 -26.88
N HIS A 75 31.61 26.60 -28.12
CA HIS A 75 30.50 25.74 -28.54
C HIS A 75 30.44 24.47 -27.70
N ASP A 76 31.56 23.72 -27.65
CA ASP A 76 31.62 22.45 -26.93
C ASP A 76 31.36 22.63 -25.43
N ILE A 77 31.92 23.67 -24.80
CA ILE A 77 31.67 23.97 -23.39
C ILE A 77 30.18 24.30 -23.17
N SER A 78 29.54 25.09 -24.03
CA SER A 78 28.10 25.38 -23.91
C SER A 78 27.25 24.10 -24.00
N VAL A 79 27.51 23.25 -25.01
CA VAL A 79 26.80 21.99 -25.19
C VAL A 79 26.98 21.06 -23.98
N GLN A 80 28.20 20.92 -23.45
CA GLN A 80 28.44 20.09 -22.26
C GLN A 80 27.80 20.68 -21.01
N THR A 81 27.83 22.01 -20.86
CA THR A 81 27.18 22.72 -19.73
C THR A 81 25.67 22.51 -19.76
N SER A 82 25.05 22.57 -20.95
CA SER A 82 23.62 22.25 -21.15
C SER A 82 23.29 20.85 -20.68
N LYS A 83 24.10 19.84 -21.04
CA LYS A 83 23.91 18.45 -20.59
C LYS A 83 24.02 18.31 -19.07
N ILE A 84 24.97 19.01 -18.44
CA ILE A 84 25.15 19.02 -16.98
C ILE A 84 23.92 19.65 -16.30
N ALA A 85 23.42 20.76 -16.84
CA ALA A 85 22.27 21.46 -16.28
C ALA A 85 20.98 20.63 -16.40
N ILE A 86 20.79 19.93 -17.54
CA ILE A 86 19.70 18.97 -17.73
C ILE A 86 19.80 17.84 -16.70
N GLY A 87 20.97 17.21 -16.58
CA GLY A 87 21.19 16.13 -15.62
C GLY A 87 20.97 16.56 -14.17
N SER A 88 21.40 17.77 -13.80
CA SER A 88 21.12 18.37 -12.48
C SER A 88 19.61 18.51 -12.22
N ALA A 89 18.85 19.06 -13.18
CA ALA A 89 17.40 19.20 -13.05
C ALA A 89 16.68 17.86 -12.96
N GLU A 90 17.16 16.84 -13.69
CA GLU A 90 16.63 15.47 -13.59
C GLU A 90 16.92 14.83 -12.23
N VAL A 91 18.12 15.01 -11.70
CA VAL A 91 18.49 14.52 -10.36
C VAL A 91 17.63 15.19 -9.29
N SER A 92 17.46 16.51 -9.31
CA SER A 92 16.59 17.21 -8.34
C SER A 92 15.16 16.66 -8.35
N HIS A 93 14.59 16.45 -9.53
CA HIS A 93 13.26 15.88 -9.64
C HIS A 93 13.18 14.43 -9.15
N PHE A 94 14.18 13.60 -9.47
CA PHE A 94 14.28 12.23 -8.97
C PHE A 94 14.35 12.21 -7.44
N ILE A 95 15.08 13.14 -6.84
CA ILE A 95 15.19 13.29 -5.38
C ILE A 95 13.84 13.67 -4.74
N ASP A 96 13.05 14.54 -5.36
CA ASP A 96 11.70 14.84 -4.87
C ASP A 96 10.80 13.60 -4.87
N LEU A 97 10.85 12.79 -5.94
CA LEU A 97 10.12 11.52 -6.01
C LEU A 97 10.62 10.51 -4.97
N LEU A 98 11.94 10.44 -4.77
CA LEU A 98 12.55 9.58 -3.77
C LEU A 98 12.10 9.97 -2.35
N ASN A 99 12.05 11.27 -2.03
CA ASN A 99 11.60 11.75 -0.72
C ASN A 99 10.13 11.37 -0.45
N LYS A 100 9.24 11.48 -1.45
CA LYS A 100 7.85 11.00 -1.33
C LYS A 100 7.77 9.48 -1.10
N SER A 101 8.62 8.73 -1.79
CA SER A 101 8.71 7.28 -1.62
C SER A 101 9.22 6.89 -0.23
N ILE A 102 10.19 7.63 0.32
CA ILE A 102 10.71 7.44 1.69
C ILE A 102 9.60 7.67 2.72
N GLU A 103 8.83 8.75 2.59
CA GLU A 103 7.71 9.06 3.48
C GLU A 103 6.67 7.94 3.47
N SER A 104 6.20 7.55 2.27
CA SER A 104 5.23 6.46 2.10
C SER A 104 5.74 5.12 2.66
N ASN A 105 7.00 4.76 2.40
CA ASN A 105 7.60 3.54 2.97
C ASN A 105 7.73 3.62 4.49
N GLY A 106 7.94 4.81 5.05
CA GLY A 106 7.97 5.04 6.50
C GLY A 106 6.61 4.78 7.16
N GLU A 107 5.53 5.25 6.53
CA GLU A 107 4.16 4.97 6.97
C GLU A 107 3.86 3.46 6.93
N HIS A 108 4.24 2.77 5.84
CA HIS A 108 4.08 1.32 5.74
C HIS A 108 4.88 0.57 6.81
N ALA A 109 6.12 0.96 7.07
CA ALA A 109 6.92 0.36 8.14
C ALA A 109 6.27 0.55 9.52
N SER A 110 5.69 1.72 9.79
CA SER A 110 4.96 1.97 11.04
C SER A 110 3.71 1.10 11.16
N ALA A 111 2.93 0.95 10.09
CA ALA A 111 1.76 0.08 10.08
C ALA A 111 2.12 -1.39 10.33
N ILE A 112 3.22 -1.87 9.73
CA ILE A 112 3.72 -3.24 9.97
C ILE A 112 4.16 -3.41 11.43
N ALA A 113 4.79 -2.40 12.04
CA ALA A 113 5.16 -2.45 13.46
C ALA A 113 3.95 -2.63 14.38
N VAL A 114 2.87 -1.88 14.12
CA VAL A 114 1.61 -1.99 14.88
C VAL A 114 1.01 -3.38 14.71
N ALA A 115 0.94 -3.88 13.48
CA ALA A 115 0.42 -5.22 13.19
C ALA A 115 1.25 -6.32 13.89
N ALA A 116 2.58 -6.21 13.90
CA ALA A 116 3.45 -7.13 14.62
C ALA A 116 3.21 -7.11 16.14
N GLY A 117 3.00 -5.93 16.74
CA GLY A 117 2.64 -5.80 18.15
C GLY A 117 1.31 -6.49 18.49
N GLN A 118 0.30 -6.31 17.63
CA GLN A 118 -1.00 -6.95 17.80
C GLN A 118 -0.94 -8.48 17.61
N LEU A 119 -0.11 -8.94 16.67
CA LEU A 119 0.17 -10.37 16.47
C LEU A 119 0.83 -11.00 17.69
N SER A 120 1.81 -10.32 18.31
CA SER A 120 2.44 -10.77 19.55
C SER A 120 1.42 -10.91 20.69
N HIS A 121 0.54 -9.92 20.87
CA HIS A 121 -0.52 -9.98 21.87
C HIS A 121 -1.47 -11.16 21.63
N THR A 122 -1.90 -11.34 20.39
CA THR A 122 -2.83 -12.43 20.01
C THR A 122 -2.18 -13.80 20.22
N THR A 123 -0.89 -13.92 19.92
CA THR A 123 -0.11 -15.16 20.14
C THR A 123 -0.02 -15.50 21.63
N ALA A 124 0.17 -14.50 22.49
CA ALA A 124 0.15 -14.71 23.95
C ALA A 124 -1.23 -15.18 24.44
N GLN A 125 -2.31 -14.53 23.99
CA GLN A 125 -3.68 -14.94 24.34
C GLN A 125 -4.02 -16.36 23.87
N LEU A 126 -3.54 -16.75 22.69
CA LEU A 126 -3.71 -18.11 22.19
C LEU A 126 -2.95 -19.14 23.05
N GLY A 127 -1.79 -18.76 23.60
CA GLY A 127 -1.06 -19.59 24.55
C GLY A 127 -1.84 -19.81 25.84
N ASP A 128 -2.39 -18.74 26.42
CA ASP A 128 -3.21 -18.84 27.63
C ASP A 128 -4.46 -19.71 27.38
N ASN A 129 -5.15 -19.51 26.26
CA ASN A 129 -6.30 -20.33 25.87
C ASN A 129 -5.93 -21.81 25.67
N ALA A 130 -4.77 -22.11 25.07
CA ALA A 130 -4.32 -23.48 24.89
C ALA A 130 -4.07 -24.17 26.25
N ALA A 131 -3.48 -23.46 27.21
CA ALA A 131 -3.26 -23.96 28.56
C ALA A 131 -4.59 -24.23 29.29
N ASP A 132 -5.58 -23.33 29.15
CA ASP A 132 -6.91 -23.51 29.74
C ASP A 132 -7.65 -24.73 29.15
N ILE A 133 -7.60 -24.91 27.83
CA ILE A 133 -8.21 -26.07 27.17
C ILE A 133 -7.51 -27.36 27.60
N LEU A 134 -6.18 -27.35 27.77
CA LEU A 134 -5.44 -28.51 28.28
C LEU A 134 -5.90 -28.90 29.68
N GLY A 135 -6.09 -27.92 30.57
CA GLY A 135 -6.62 -28.15 31.92
C GLY A 135 -8.04 -28.76 31.88
N GLN A 136 -8.92 -28.25 31.02
CA GLN A 136 -10.26 -28.80 30.84
C GLN A 136 -10.24 -30.23 30.28
N ALA A 137 -9.36 -30.51 29.33
CA ALA A 137 -9.17 -31.84 28.76
C ALA A 137 -8.71 -32.84 29.83
N GLN A 138 -7.74 -32.47 30.66
CA GLN A 138 -7.27 -33.31 31.77
C GLN A 138 -8.38 -33.60 32.80
N GLU A 139 -9.22 -32.63 33.11
CA GLU A 139 -10.36 -32.83 34.00
C GLU A 139 -11.41 -33.75 33.37
N ALA A 140 -11.70 -33.60 32.07
CA ALA A 140 -12.59 -34.50 31.34
C ALA A 140 -12.08 -35.96 31.33
N GLU A 141 -10.76 -36.17 31.19
CA GLU A 141 -10.14 -37.50 31.32
C GLU A 141 -10.35 -38.07 32.72
N ARG A 142 -10.07 -37.27 33.75
CA ARG A 142 -10.23 -37.68 35.15
C ARG A 142 -11.66 -38.12 35.44
N VAL A 143 -12.65 -37.33 34.98
CA VAL A 143 -14.08 -37.63 35.15
C VAL A 143 -14.48 -38.87 34.34
N SER A 144 -13.96 -39.06 33.13
CA SER A 144 -14.25 -40.23 32.30
C SER A 144 -13.72 -41.52 32.91
N VAL A 145 -12.48 -41.52 33.41
CA VAL A 145 -11.89 -42.66 34.13
C VAL A 145 -12.69 -42.99 35.39
N GLN A 146 -13.12 -41.96 36.14
CA GLN A 146 -13.98 -42.16 37.31
C GLN A 146 -15.35 -42.74 36.92
N GLY A 147 -15.95 -42.26 35.83
CA GLY A 147 -17.21 -42.74 35.28
C GLY A 147 -17.15 -44.23 34.89
N ARG A 148 -16.08 -44.64 34.21
CA ARG A 148 -15.82 -46.06 33.87
C ARG A 148 -15.71 -46.94 35.10
N SER A 149 -14.93 -46.50 36.10
CA SER A 149 -14.82 -47.23 37.36
C SER A 149 -16.18 -47.40 38.04
N GLN A 150 -17.03 -46.38 38.01
CA GLN A 150 -18.37 -46.46 38.58
C GLN A 150 -19.30 -47.38 37.79
N ALA A 151 -19.25 -47.34 36.45
CA ALA A 151 -20.01 -48.25 35.58
C ALA A 151 -19.62 -49.71 35.84
N GLN A 152 -18.33 -50.01 35.94
CA GLN A 152 -17.81 -51.35 36.27
C GLN A 152 -18.28 -51.84 37.64
N LYS A 153 -18.27 -50.97 38.66
CA LYS A 153 -18.84 -51.28 39.98
C LYS A 153 -20.34 -51.57 39.89
N GLY A 154 -21.07 -50.81 39.08
CA GLY A 154 -22.50 -51.03 38.80
C GLY A 154 -22.76 -52.40 38.19
N VAL A 155 -22.00 -52.80 37.17
CA VAL A 155 -22.08 -54.13 36.56
C VAL A 155 -21.83 -55.23 37.58
N ALA A 156 -20.80 -55.08 38.43
CA ALA A 156 -20.50 -56.07 39.46
C ALA A 156 -21.65 -56.22 40.49
N ALA A 157 -22.24 -55.10 40.92
CA ALA A 157 -23.37 -55.11 41.84
C ALA A 157 -24.62 -55.79 41.23
N ILE A 158 -24.92 -55.51 39.95
CA ILE A 158 -26.06 -56.13 39.25
C ILE A 158 -25.84 -57.63 39.02
N ARG A 159 -24.61 -58.05 38.73
CA ARG A 159 -24.28 -59.49 38.65
C ARG A 159 -24.51 -60.20 39.98
N SER A 160 -24.10 -59.58 41.09
CA SER A 160 -24.38 -60.11 42.44
C SER A 160 -25.89 -60.23 42.68
N LEU A 161 -26.65 -59.18 42.35
CA LEU A 161 -28.11 -59.18 42.46
C LEU A 161 -28.76 -60.29 41.62
N SER A 162 -28.25 -60.56 40.41
CA SER A 162 -28.74 -61.65 39.58
C SER A 162 -28.55 -63.01 40.26
N THR A 163 -27.37 -63.25 40.87
CA THR A 163 -27.10 -64.48 41.63
C THR A 163 -28.01 -64.63 42.85
N ASP A 164 -28.27 -63.53 43.57
CA ASP A 164 -29.20 -63.54 44.71
C ASP A 164 -30.64 -63.87 44.27
N ILE A 165 -31.07 -63.38 43.10
CA ILE A 165 -32.40 -63.67 42.53
C ILE A 165 -32.51 -65.11 42.07
N ASP A 166 -31.47 -65.66 41.41
CA ASP A 166 -31.45 -67.07 41.01
C ASP A 166 -31.58 -67.98 42.25
N THR A 167 -30.84 -67.66 43.31
CA THR A 167 -30.92 -68.37 44.60
C THR A 167 -32.33 -68.28 45.21
N ALA A 168 -32.95 -67.09 45.17
CA ALA A 168 -34.31 -66.91 45.66
C ALA A 168 -35.35 -67.68 44.81
N ALA A 169 -35.15 -67.76 43.49
CA ALA A 169 -36.00 -68.52 42.58
C ALA A 169 -35.94 -70.03 42.88
N GLU A 170 -34.76 -70.57 43.17
CA GLU A 170 -34.60 -71.96 43.62
C GLU A 170 -35.37 -72.24 44.91
N GLN A 171 -35.32 -71.32 45.89
CA GLN A 171 -36.05 -71.45 47.16
C GLN A 171 -37.57 -71.43 46.95
N VAL A 172 -38.07 -70.53 46.10
CA VAL A 172 -39.51 -70.46 45.75
C VAL A 172 -39.95 -71.73 45.03
N GLN A 173 -39.12 -72.26 44.12
CA GLN A 173 -39.40 -73.52 43.44
C GLN A 173 -39.43 -74.72 44.40
N SER A 174 -38.53 -74.74 45.39
CA SER A 174 -38.55 -75.74 46.47
C SER A 174 -39.82 -75.63 47.31
N LEU A 175 -40.25 -74.42 47.67
CA LEU A 175 -41.49 -74.20 48.42
C LEU A 175 -42.72 -74.68 47.64
N LYS A 176 -42.78 -74.41 46.33
CA LYS A 176 -43.83 -74.90 45.43
C LYS A 176 -43.88 -76.44 45.43
N SER A 177 -42.73 -77.10 45.29
CA SER A 177 -42.66 -78.57 45.31
C SER A 177 -43.11 -79.16 46.66
N ARG A 178 -42.74 -78.51 47.78
CA ARG A 178 -43.18 -78.95 49.12
C ARG A 178 -44.68 -78.76 49.31
N ALA A 179 -45.25 -77.65 48.82
CA ALA A 179 -46.69 -77.43 48.87
C ALA A 179 -47.46 -78.50 48.06
N GLU A 180 -46.96 -78.90 46.89
CA GLU A 180 -47.53 -79.99 46.09
C GLU A 180 -47.45 -81.35 46.79
N GLU A 181 -46.36 -81.63 47.51
CA GLU A 181 -46.20 -82.86 48.28
C GLU A 181 -47.17 -82.91 49.47
N ILE A 182 -47.31 -81.81 50.22
CA ILE A 182 -48.27 -81.70 51.32
C ILE A 182 -49.70 -81.83 50.78
N GLN A 183 -50.01 -81.27 49.62
CA GLN A 183 -51.33 -81.37 48.99
C GLN A 183 -51.72 -82.84 48.76
N LYS A 184 -50.79 -83.66 48.22
CA LYS A 184 -51.01 -85.11 48.04
C LYS A 184 -51.27 -85.82 49.37
N ILE A 185 -50.52 -85.46 50.42
CA ILE A 185 -50.71 -86.03 51.76
C ILE A 185 -52.10 -85.66 52.29
N THR A 186 -52.52 -84.40 52.14
CA THR A 186 -53.84 -83.95 52.60
C THR A 186 -54.99 -84.60 51.85
N GLU A 187 -54.83 -84.91 50.56
CA GLU A 187 -55.80 -85.68 49.78
C GLU A 187 -55.95 -87.12 50.30
N VAL A 188 -54.83 -87.77 50.64
CA VAL A 188 -54.85 -89.10 51.29
C VAL A 188 -55.55 -89.03 52.64
N ILE A 189 -55.22 -88.06 53.50
CA ILE A 189 -55.86 -87.91 54.82
C ILE A 189 -57.36 -87.65 54.67
N ASN A 190 -57.76 -86.80 53.71
CA ASN A 190 -59.17 -86.54 53.44
C ASN A 190 -59.89 -87.83 53.01
N SER A 191 -59.28 -88.64 52.14
CA SER A 191 -59.84 -89.94 51.73
C SER A 191 -59.98 -90.92 52.92
N VAL A 192 -59.02 -90.93 53.85
CA VAL A 192 -59.06 -91.75 55.06
C VAL A 192 -60.14 -91.25 56.02
N ALA A 193 -60.29 -89.93 56.18
CA ALA A 193 -61.34 -89.32 56.99
C ALA A 193 -62.73 -89.66 56.43
N GLU A 194 -62.90 -89.60 55.11
CA GLU A 194 -64.16 -89.97 54.43
C GLU A 194 -64.48 -91.46 54.58
N GLN A 195 -63.49 -92.35 54.42
CA GLN A 195 -63.63 -93.78 54.69
C GLN A 195 -63.97 -94.06 56.17
N THR A 196 -63.31 -93.36 57.10
CA THR A 196 -63.56 -93.51 58.54
C THR A 196 -64.96 -93.04 58.89
N ASN A 197 -65.43 -91.94 58.30
CA ASN A 197 -66.79 -91.44 58.45
C ASN A 197 -67.83 -92.46 57.95
N LEU A 198 -67.59 -93.12 56.82
CA LEU A 198 -68.45 -94.19 56.29
C LEU A 198 -68.43 -95.45 57.19
N LEU A 199 -67.26 -95.87 57.68
CA LEU A 199 -67.13 -96.99 58.61
C LEU A 199 -67.85 -96.71 59.94
N ALA A 200 -67.68 -95.51 60.48
CA ALA A 200 -68.35 -95.07 61.69
C ALA A 200 -69.87 -94.97 61.52
N LEU A 201 -70.34 -94.52 60.35
CA LEU A 201 -71.76 -94.54 59.99
C LEU A 201 -72.32 -95.98 59.98
N ASN A 202 -71.61 -96.92 59.34
CA ASN A 202 -72.02 -98.32 59.32
C ASN A 202 -72.03 -98.94 60.72
N ALA A 203 -71.04 -98.61 61.56
CA ALA A 203 -70.99 -99.05 62.96
C ALA A 203 -72.12 -98.46 63.81
N ALA A 204 -72.48 -97.19 63.61
CA ALA A 204 -73.60 -96.55 64.29
C ALA A 204 -74.94 -97.19 63.91
N ILE A 205 -75.11 -97.53 62.61
CA ILE A 205 -76.30 -98.26 62.11
C ILE A 205 -76.40 -99.64 62.77
N GLU A 206 -75.31 -100.41 62.82
CA GLU A 206 -75.33 -101.76 63.40
C GLU A 206 -75.48 -101.73 64.93
N ALA A 207 -74.91 -100.73 65.60
CA ALA A 207 -75.10 -100.49 67.04
C ALA A 207 -76.56 -100.13 67.38
N ALA A 208 -77.23 -99.33 66.54
CA ALA A 208 -78.67 -99.07 66.67
C ALA A 208 -79.50 -100.34 66.45
N ARG A 209 -79.05 -101.23 65.56
CA ARG A 209 -79.69 -102.52 65.25
C ARG A 209 -79.61 -103.51 66.42
N ALA A 210 -78.55 -103.45 67.24
CA ALA A 210 -78.38 -104.28 68.43
C ALA A 210 -79.21 -103.83 69.66
N GLY A 211 -79.99 -102.74 69.55
CA GLY A 211 -80.88 -102.25 70.61
C GLY A 211 -80.13 -101.80 71.87
N GLU A 212 -80.65 -102.14 73.06
CA GLU A 212 -80.04 -101.74 74.35
C GLU A 212 -78.60 -102.26 74.54
N GLN A 213 -78.23 -103.40 73.94
CA GLN A 213 -76.88 -103.96 74.04
C GLN A 213 -75.85 -103.18 73.19
N GLY A 214 -76.30 -102.41 72.20
CA GLY A 214 -75.45 -101.62 71.30
C GLY A 214 -75.25 -100.16 71.72
N ARG A 215 -75.90 -99.69 72.78
CA ARG A 215 -75.94 -98.26 73.16
C ARG A 215 -74.56 -97.65 73.39
N GLY A 216 -73.64 -98.36 74.04
CA GLY A 216 -72.26 -97.92 74.25
C GLY A 216 -71.47 -97.81 72.94
N PHE A 217 -71.68 -98.75 72.01
CA PHE A 217 -71.05 -98.74 70.68
C PHE A 217 -71.58 -97.61 69.79
N ALA A 218 -72.88 -97.28 69.88
CA ALA A 218 -73.48 -96.19 69.12
C ALA A 218 -72.85 -94.84 69.46
N VAL A 219 -72.63 -94.55 70.75
CA VAL A 219 -71.99 -93.30 71.21
C VAL A 219 -70.55 -93.20 70.69
N VAL A 220 -69.78 -94.30 70.74
CA VAL A 220 -68.41 -94.31 70.21
C VAL A 220 -68.41 -94.12 68.70
N ALA A 221 -69.34 -94.76 67.97
CA ALA A 221 -69.45 -94.64 66.52
C ALA A 221 -69.80 -93.20 66.09
N ASP A 222 -70.72 -92.52 66.78
CA ASP A 222 -71.05 -91.12 66.51
C ASP A 222 -69.90 -90.17 66.83
N GLU A 223 -69.12 -90.42 67.89
CA GLU A 223 -67.92 -89.62 68.21
C GLU A 223 -66.82 -89.80 67.14
N VAL A 224 -66.58 -91.04 66.69
CA VAL A 224 -65.63 -91.33 65.58
C VAL A 224 -66.09 -90.66 64.29
N ARG A 225 -67.39 -90.70 63.99
CA ARG A 225 -67.98 -90.03 62.82
C ARG A 225 -67.80 -88.51 62.88
N SER A 226 -68.06 -87.90 64.04
CA SER A 226 -67.84 -86.47 64.29
C SER A 226 -66.36 -86.08 64.10
N LEU A 227 -65.44 -86.88 64.67
CA LEU A 227 -64.00 -86.66 64.53
C LEU A 227 -63.53 -86.79 63.08
N ALA A 228 -64.04 -87.78 62.34
CA ALA A 228 -63.78 -87.94 60.92
C ALA A 228 -64.27 -86.75 60.09
N GLY A 229 -65.48 -86.24 60.38
CA GLY A 229 -66.01 -85.02 59.74
C GLY A 229 -65.18 -83.77 60.02
N LYS A 230 -64.74 -83.56 61.27
CA LYS A 230 -63.81 -82.48 61.63
C LYS A 230 -62.46 -82.61 60.93
N THR A 231 -61.97 -83.84 60.79
CA THR A 231 -60.70 -84.14 60.09
C THR A 231 -60.81 -83.81 58.61
N ALA A 232 -61.89 -84.23 57.93
CA ALA A 232 -62.16 -83.90 56.53
C ALA A 232 -62.24 -82.38 56.29
N GLY A 233 -62.96 -81.66 57.15
CA GLY A 233 -63.04 -80.19 57.08
C GLY A 233 -61.68 -79.53 57.24
N ALA A 234 -60.90 -79.93 58.25
CA ALA A 234 -59.56 -79.39 58.46
C ALA A 234 -58.61 -79.69 57.28
N THR A 235 -58.68 -80.88 56.67
CA THR A 235 -57.88 -81.19 55.47
C THR A 235 -58.29 -80.36 54.26
N GLN A 236 -59.58 -80.04 54.12
CA GLN A 236 -60.06 -79.19 53.04
C GLN A 236 -59.56 -77.74 53.20
N ASP A 237 -59.56 -77.21 54.43
CA ASP A 237 -58.99 -75.90 54.73
C ASP A 237 -57.49 -75.84 54.45
N ILE A 238 -56.73 -76.90 54.81
CA ILE A 238 -55.31 -77.01 54.46
C ILE A 238 -55.12 -77.02 52.94
N GLY A 239 -55.94 -77.78 52.20
CA GLY A 239 -55.88 -77.81 50.74
C GLY A 239 -56.12 -76.43 50.12
N LYS A 240 -57.03 -75.64 50.67
CA LYS A 240 -57.24 -74.24 50.23
C LYS A 240 -56.01 -73.37 50.48
N MET A 241 -55.41 -73.45 51.67
CA MET A 241 -54.17 -72.71 51.98
C MET A 241 -53.01 -73.09 51.05
N LEU A 242 -52.89 -74.38 50.68
CA LEU A 242 -51.85 -74.84 49.75
C LEU A 242 -52.06 -74.31 48.32
N LEU A 243 -53.32 -74.20 47.87
CA LEU A 243 -53.65 -73.57 46.59
C LEU A 243 -53.28 -72.07 46.58
N GLU A 244 -53.51 -71.37 47.68
CA GLU A 244 -53.11 -69.97 47.85
C GLU A 244 -51.59 -69.82 47.83
N ILE A 245 -50.86 -70.63 48.61
CA ILE A 245 -49.38 -70.68 48.60
C ILE A 245 -48.86 -70.94 47.19
N ARG A 246 -49.42 -71.92 46.48
CA ARG A 246 -49.02 -72.21 45.10
C ARG A 246 -49.24 -71.00 44.20
N SER A 247 -50.40 -70.35 44.27
CA SER A 247 -50.66 -69.16 43.47
C SER A 247 -49.68 -68.01 43.77
N GLU A 248 -49.32 -67.81 45.04
CA GLU A 248 -48.34 -66.79 45.43
C GLU A 248 -46.93 -67.13 44.97
N THR A 249 -46.52 -68.39 45.07
CA THR A 249 -45.20 -68.85 44.56
C THR A 249 -45.10 -68.71 43.04
N ASP A 250 -46.15 -69.01 42.28
CA ASP A 250 -46.19 -68.83 40.82
C ASP A 250 -46.06 -67.34 40.44
N LYS A 251 -46.78 -66.44 41.14
CA LYS A 251 -46.65 -64.99 40.94
C LYS A 251 -45.25 -64.49 41.28
N THR A 252 -44.65 -64.99 42.35
CA THR A 252 -43.31 -64.61 42.80
C THR A 252 -42.24 -65.08 41.82
N SER A 253 -42.36 -66.31 41.31
CA SER A 253 -41.47 -66.83 40.26
C SER A 253 -41.53 -65.98 38.99
N GLY A 254 -42.74 -65.61 38.52
CA GLY A 254 -42.89 -64.72 37.37
C GLY A 254 -42.37 -63.30 37.61
N LEU A 255 -42.38 -62.81 38.85
CA LEU A 255 -41.69 -61.55 39.23
C LEU A 255 -40.18 -61.70 39.12
N MET A 256 -39.61 -62.78 39.64
CA MET A 256 -38.17 -63.05 39.59
C MET A 256 -37.65 -63.14 38.16
N GLU A 257 -38.34 -63.84 37.26
CA GLU A 257 -37.97 -63.95 35.85
C GLU A 257 -37.94 -62.57 35.14
N ARG A 258 -38.89 -61.69 35.47
CA ARG A 258 -38.86 -60.30 34.97
C ARG A 258 -37.69 -59.51 35.50
N VAL A 259 -37.34 -59.66 36.79
CA VAL A 259 -36.19 -58.94 37.35
C VAL A 259 -34.88 -59.43 36.73
N VAL A 260 -34.71 -60.73 36.47
CA VAL A 260 -33.54 -61.26 35.73
C VAL A 260 -33.42 -60.65 34.33
N THR A 261 -34.55 -60.51 33.62
CA THR A 261 -34.54 -59.85 32.31
C THR A 261 -34.12 -58.37 32.43
N GLN A 262 -34.69 -57.66 33.42
CA GLN A 262 -34.40 -56.24 33.63
C GLN A 262 -32.96 -55.97 34.10
N THR A 263 -32.37 -56.87 34.90
CA THR A 263 -30.96 -56.76 35.30
C THR A 263 -30.02 -56.99 34.13
N ALA A 264 -30.37 -57.87 33.18
CA ALA A 264 -29.61 -58.05 31.95
C ALA A 264 -29.58 -56.76 31.10
N ASP A 265 -30.72 -56.08 30.95
CA ASP A 265 -30.80 -54.79 30.25
C ASP A 265 -29.91 -53.72 30.90
N VAL A 266 -29.88 -53.66 32.24
CA VAL A 266 -29.02 -52.73 32.99
C VAL A 266 -27.54 -53.04 32.77
N VAL A 267 -27.14 -54.32 32.69
CA VAL A 267 -25.75 -54.69 32.38
C VAL A 267 -25.37 -54.22 30.97
N THR A 268 -26.25 -54.40 29.98
CA THR A 268 -26.03 -53.90 28.62
C THR A 268 -25.85 -52.39 28.60
N ALA A 269 -26.76 -51.64 29.23
CA ALA A 269 -26.69 -50.18 29.31
C ALA A 269 -25.40 -49.68 30.01
N MET A 270 -24.94 -50.37 31.05
CA MET A 270 -23.66 -50.05 31.72
C MET A 270 -22.44 -50.37 30.85
N GLY A 271 -22.53 -51.39 30.00
CA GLY A 271 -21.51 -51.69 29.00
C GLY A 271 -21.40 -50.60 27.94
N GLU A 272 -22.53 -50.10 27.44
CA GLU A 272 -22.58 -48.95 26.53
C GLU A 272 -22.01 -47.69 27.19
N LEU A 273 -22.32 -47.47 28.47
CA LEU A 273 -21.78 -46.34 29.23
C LEU A 273 -20.24 -46.39 29.36
N ASP A 274 -19.65 -47.56 29.63
CA ASP A 274 -18.18 -47.73 29.66
C ASP A 274 -17.55 -47.48 28.27
N ALA A 275 -18.21 -47.90 27.20
CA ALA A 275 -17.77 -47.63 25.83
C ALA A 275 -17.77 -46.12 25.53
N HIS A 276 -18.83 -45.39 25.90
CA HIS A 276 -18.88 -43.93 25.72
C HIS A 276 -17.78 -43.20 26.49
N PHE A 277 -17.51 -43.58 27.74
CA PHE A 277 -16.39 -42.98 28.45
C PHE A 277 -15.03 -43.30 27.81
N THR A 278 -14.88 -44.48 27.20
CA THR A 278 -13.66 -44.84 26.45
C THR A 278 -13.49 -43.95 25.21
N GLU A 279 -14.57 -43.66 24.49
CA GLU A 279 -14.57 -42.69 23.39
C GLU A 279 -14.21 -41.28 23.86
N ILE A 280 -14.77 -40.82 24.99
CA ILE A 280 -14.43 -39.50 25.56
C ILE A 280 -12.93 -39.44 25.86
N SER A 281 -12.36 -40.45 26.52
CA SER A 281 -10.92 -40.51 26.82
C SER A 281 -10.04 -40.46 25.56
N ALA A 282 -10.43 -41.18 24.50
CA ALA A 282 -9.73 -41.13 23.23
C ALA A 282 -9.79 -39.72 22.61
N SER A 283 -10.95 -39.07 22.63
CA SER A 283 -11.14 -37.71 22.12
C SER A 283 -10.35 -36.67 22.93
N VAL A 284 -10.22 -36.87 24.24
CA VAL A 284 -9.39 -36.04 25.12
C VAL A 284 -7.91 -36.18 24.78
N THR A 285 -7.43 -37.41 24.57
CA THR A 285 -6.04 -37.65 24.15
C THR A 285 -5.72 -37.00 22.81
N GLN A 286 -6.65 -37.09 21.84
CA GLN A 286 -6.51 -36.39 20.56
C GLN A 286 -6.45 -34.87 20.74
N SER A 287 -7.28 -34.31 21.63
CA SER A 287 -7.28 -32.87 21.93
C SER A 287 -5.95 -32.43 22.55
N ALA A 288 -5.39 -33.23 23.46
CA ALA A 288 -4.08 -32.96 24.07
C ALA A 288 -2.94 -32.96 23.03
N HIS A 289 -2.97 -33.89 22.05
CA HIS A 289 -2.01 -33.88 20.95
C HIS A 289 -2.12 -32.62 20.09
N ALA A 290 -3.33 -32.23 19.70
CA ALA A 290 -3.56 -31.01 18.91
C ALA A 290 -3.09 -29.73 19.65
N LEU A 291 -3.23 -29.70 20.98
CA LEU A 291 -2.72 -28.59 21.79
C LEU A 291 -1.18 -28.56 21.83
N GLY A 292 -0.52 -29.72 21.85
CA GLY A 292 0.94 -29.79 21.71
C GLY A 292 1.44 -29.19 20.39
N ASP A 293 0.79 -29.55 19.27
CA ASP A 293 1.11 -28.99 17.95
C ASP A 293 0.85 -27.47 17.89
N MET A 294 -0.19 -27.01 18.59
CA MET A 294 -0.50 -25.59 18.72
C MET A 294 0.57 -24.83 19.50
N GLU A 295 1.07 -25.37 20.62
CA GLU A 295 2.17 -24.75 21.38
C GLU A 295 3.43 -24.55 20.52
N ASP A 296 3.78 -25.54 19.70
CA ASP A 296 4.94 -25.43 18.81
C ASP A 296 4.72 -24.38 17.71
N SER A 297 3.50 -24.29 17.17
CA SER A 297 3.11 -23.24 16.22
C SER A 297 3.19 -21.84 16.86
N LEU A 298 2.77 -21.69 18.11
CA LEU A 298 2.83 -20.43 18.85
C LEU A 298 4.29 -19.98 19.13
N LYS A 299 5.20 -20.92 19.40
CA LYS A 299 6.64 -20.62 19.50
C LYS A 299 7.17 -20.09 18.16
N GLN A 300 6.78 -20.73 17.06
CA GLN A 300 7.18 -20.28 15.73
C GLN A 300 6.66 -18.89 15.41
N TYR A 301 5.39 -18.60 15.71
CA TYR A 301 4.80 -17.26 15.51
C TYR A 301 5.48 -16.19 16.36
N ASN A 302 5.85 -16.47 17.60
CA ASN A 302 6.62 -15.53 18.41
C ASN A 302 7.98 -15.22 17.76
N ASN A 303 8.70 -16.25 17.30
CA ASN A 303 9.98 -16.05 16.61
C ASN A 303 9.83 -15.22 15.33
N THR A 304 8.85 -15.55 14.49
CA THR A 304 8.56 -14.78 13.27
C THR A 304 8.16 -13.33 13.57
N THR A 305 7.39 -13.09 14.62
CA THR A 305 7.00 -11.73 15.04
C THR A 305 8.20 -10.90 15.50
N ASN A 306 9.13 -11.52 16.21
CA ASN A 306 10.39 -10.89 16.60
C ASN A 306 11.27 -10.57 15.39
N ASP A 307 11.34 -11.46 14.41
CA ASP A 307 12.08 -11.23 13.17
C ASP A 307 11.46 -10.10 12.35
N ILE A 308 10.14 -10.05 12.21
CA ILE A 308 9.41 -8.94 11.57
C ILE A 308 9.74 -7.63 12.28
N SER A 309 9.68 -7.59 13.61
CA SER A 309 9.97 -6.38 14.39
C SER A 309 11.41 -5.87 14.16
N ARG A 310 12.37 -6.80 14.06
CA ARG A 310 13.76 -6.48 13.72
C ARG A 310 13.88 -5.93 12.30
N SER A 311 13.26 -6.57 11.32
CA SER A 311 13.26 -6.12 9.92
C SER A 311 12.62 -4.75 9.75
N VAL A 312 11.52 -4.47 10.44
CA VAL A 312 10.88 -3.15 10.42
C VAL A 312 11.79 -2.06 10.98
N THR A 313 12.52 -2.36 12.06
CA THR A 313 13.52 -1.43 12.61
C THR A 313 14.63 -1.16 11.61
N GLN A 314 15.16 -2.20 10.96
CA GLN A 314 16.18 -2.06 9.91
C GLN A 314 15.68 -1.24 8.71
N ILE A 315 14.42 -1.43 8.28
CA ILE A 315 13.80 -0.63 7.21
C ILE A 315 13.76 0.84 7.62
N ARG A 316 13.30 1.14 8.85
CA ARG A 316 13.24 2.52 9.35
C ARG A 316 14.62 3.18 9.37
N ASP A 317 15.64 2.47 9.83
CA ASP A 317 17.00 2.99 9.89
C ASP A 317 17.57 3.22 8.47
N SER A 318 17.28 2.30 7.54
CA SER A 318 17.64 2.44 6.13
C SER A 318 16.96 3.66 5.49
N LEU A 319 15.65 3.83 5.69
CA LEU A 319 14.89 4.98 5.19
C LEU A 319 15.43 6.31 5.72
N ASN A 320 15.79 6.36 7.01
CA ASN A 320 16.42 7.54 7.61
C ASN A 320 17.78 7.85 6.98
N LEU A 321 18.60 6.82 6.70
CA LEU A 321 19.86 6.99 6.00
C LEU A 321 19.66 7.47 4.56
N THR A 322 18.74 6.86 3.82
CA THR A 322 18.39 7.26 2.45
C THR A 322 17.88 8.70 2.42
N GLY A 323 17.07 9.13 3.40
CA GLY A 323 16.63 10.52 3.52
C GLY A 323 17.79 11.51 3.68
N LYS A 324 18.78 11.18 4.52
CA LYS A 324 20.00 12.01 4.67
C LYS A 324 20.82 12.07 3.39
N GLN A 325 21.00 10.94 2.71
CA GLN A 325 21.72 10.87 1.43
C GLN A 325 20.99 11.65 0.34
N SER A 326 19.67 11.51 0.26
CA SER A 326 18.79 12.22 -0.67
C SER A 326 18.94 13.73 -0.53
N HIS A 327 18.95 14.24 0.71
CA HIS A 327 19.19 15.65 0.98
C HIS A 327 20.55 16.13 0.47
N SER A 328 21.63 15.37 0.74
CA SER A 328 22.97 15.73 0.25
C SER A 328 23.06 15.73 -1.28
N VAL A 329 22.43 14.76 -1.96
CA VAL A 329 22.38 14.73 -3.43
C VAL A 329 21.56 15.91 -3.97
N SER A 330 20.49 16.32 -3.29
CA SER A 330 19.73 17.54 -3.64
C SER A 330 20.60 18.78 -3.61
N GLU A 331 21.41 18.96 -2.55
CA GLU A 331 22.33 20.10 -2.42
C GLU A 331 23.40 20.10 -3.52
N GLN A 332 23.95 18.94 -3.85
CA GLN A 332 24.92 18.78 -4.93
C GLN A 332 24.31 19.11 -6.30
N ALA A 333 23.10 18.59 -6.58
CA ALA A 333 22.39 18.90 -7.81
C ALA A 333 22.11 20.41 -7.92
N PHE A 334 21.65 21.04 -6.84
CA PHE A 334 21.41 22.49 -6.80
C PHE A 334 22.71 23.29 -7.05
N THR A 335 23.81 22.90 -6.41
CA THR A 335 25.13 23.53 -6.62
C THR A 335 25.60 23.38 -8.07
N LEU A 336 25.36 22.21 -8.67
CA LEU A 336 25.68 21.95 -10.06
C LEU A 336 24.86 22.84 -11.00
N SER A 337 23.56 23.02 -10.73
CA SER A 337 22.69 23.96 -11.46
C SER A 337 23.27 25.37 -11.41
N LEU A 338 23.57 25.89 -10.22
CA LEU A 338 24.17 27.23 -10.06
C LEU A 338 25.51 27.37 -10.79
N THR A 339 26.33 26.30 -10.79
CA THR A 339 27.60 26.28 -11.51
C THR A 339 27.37 26.38 -13.02
N THR A 340 26.40 25.64 -13.56
CA THR A 340 26.06 25.72 -14.99
C THR A 340 25.52 27.10 -15.38
N GLU A 341 24.69 27.72 -14.55
CA GLU A 341 24.24 29.11 -14.75
C GLU A 341 25.43 30.09 -14.83
N GLY A 342 26.43 29.90 -13.95
CA GLY A 342 27.66 30.69 -13.95
C GLY A 342 28.50 30.50 -15.21
N ILE A 343 28.61 29.27 -15.72
CA ILE A 343 29.32 28.98 -16.97
C ILE A 343 28.58 29.61 -18.16
N PHE A 344 27.25 29.48 -18.25
CA PHE A 344 26.47 30.14 -19.29
C PHE A 344 26.61 31.66 -19.26
N LYS A 345 26.60 32.27 -18.06
CA LYS A 345 26.90 33.70 -17.90
C LYS A 345 28.27 34.06 -18.43
N ALA A 346 29.30 33.26 -18.15
CA ALA A 346 30.62 33.49 -18.73
C ALA A 346 30.57 33.39 -20.26
N LEU A 347 30.04 32.29 -20.79
CA LEU A 347 29.96 31.97 -22.22
C LEU A 347 29.18 33.01 -23.05
N SER A 348 28.27 33.76 -22.42
CA SER A 348 27.48 34.81 -23.09
C SER A 348 28.28 35.85 -23.87
N LYS A 349 29.56 36.05 -23.51
CA LYS A 349 30.48 36.99 -24.18
C LYS A 349 31.11 36.43 -25.46
N TRP A 350 30.98 35.13 -25.69
CA TRP A 350 31.53 34.43 -26.84
C TRP A 350 30.41 34.03 -27.80
N ASP A 351 30.73 34.00 -29.09
CA ASP A 351 29.84 33.40 -30.08
C ASP A 351 30.03 31.88 -30.06
N THR A 352 29.22 31.19 -29.25
CA THR A 352 29.22 29.73 -29.13
C THR A 352 28.55 29.04 -30.32
N GLN A 353 27.86 29.78 -31.20
CA GLN A 353 27.03 29.22 -32.28
C GLN A 353 25.97 28.20 -31.82
N THR A 354 25.66 28.16 -30.52
CA THR A 354 24.64 27.27 -29.95
C THR A 354 23.26 27.91 -29.98
N PHE A 355 22.21 27.10 -29.83
CA PHE A 355 20.84 27.58 -29.88
C PHE A 355 20.51 28.54 -28.71
N ASP A 356 21.03 28.29 -27.52
CA ASP A 356 20.93 29.20 -26.36
C ASP A 356 21.54 30.57 -26.65
N GLN A 357 22.63 30.66 -27.42
CA GLN A 357 23.22 31.94 -27.83
C GLN A 357 22.37 32.66 -28.87
N GLN A 358 21.73 31.93 -29.80
CA GLN A 358 20.72 32.52 -30.69
C GLN A 358 19.52 33.06 -29.90
N VAL A 359 19.07 32.29 -28.90
CA VAL A 359 18.01 32.72 -27.99
C VAL A 359 18.42 33.96 -27.19
N LEU A 360 19.68 34.05 -26.74
CA LEU A 360 20.21 35.24 -26.06
C LEU A 360 20.14 36.49 -26.94
N GLN A 361 20.51 36.38 -28.22
CA GLN A 361 20.42 37.49 -29.17
C GLN A 361 18.97 37.94 -29.38
N LEU A 362 18.05 36.98 -29.56
CA LEU A 362 16.61 37.24 -29.69
C LEU A 362 16.05 37.91 -28.44
N ALA A 363 16.41 37.40 -27.26
CA ALA A 363 15.95 37.91 -25.98
C ALA A 363 16.44 39.35 -25.75
N ASN A 364 17.71 39.65 -26.05
CA ASN A 364 18.26 41.02 -25.94
C ASN A 364 17.55 42.01 -26.88
N ALA A 365 17.33 41.63 -28.13
CA ALA A 365 16.60 42.46 -29.10
C ALA A 365 15.17 42.71 -28.63
N ALA A 366 14.49 41.68 -28.13
CA ALA A 366 13.13 41.77 -27.63
C ALA A 366 13.03 42.57 -26.33
N ALA A 367 13.99 42.43 -25.42
CA ALA A 367 14.06 43.19 -24.18
C ALA A 367 14.23 44.68 -24.45
N LYS A 368 15.13 45.04 -25.38
CA LYS A 368 15.30 46.42 -25.84
C LYS A 368 14.00 46.94 -26.46
N ALA A 369 13.38 46.18 -27.35
CA ALA A 369 12.13 46.59 -28.00
C ALA A 369 10.98 46.78 -26.99
N CYS A 370 10.88 45.91 -25.98
CA CYS A 370 9.91 46.05 -24.89
C CYS A 370 10.20 47.29 -24.05
N GLY A 371 11.47 47.53 -23.71
CA GLY A 371 11.91 48.72 -22.99
C GLY A 371 11.58 50.02 -23.74
N ASP A 372 11.85 50.05 -25.05
CA ASP A 372 11.51 51.17 -25.94
C ASP A 372 9.99 51.40 -26.01
N LYS A 373 9.18 50.33 -26.03
CA LYS A 373 7.71 50.44 -25.98
C LYS A 373 7.23 50.99 -24.64
N LEU A 374 7.76 50.50 -23.52
CA LEU A 374 7.40 51.03 -22.20
C LEU A 374 7.81 52.51 -22.06
N ALA A 375 8.97 52.91 -22.59
CA ALA A 375 9.40 54.30 -22.62
C ALA A 375 8.46 55.18 -23.46
N GLN A 376 7.99 54.68 -24.61
CA GLN A 376 6.94 55.33 -25.42
C GLN A 376 5.63 55.47 -24.64
N GLY A 377 5.22 54.44 -23.90
CA GLY A 377 4.02 54.48 -23.06
C GLY A 377 4.08 55.52 -21.96
N LEU A 378 5.26 55.70 -21.33
CA LEU A 378 5.51 56.79 -20.38
C LEU A 378 5.44 58.15 -21.06
N ALA A 379 6.11 58.32 -22.20
CA ALA A 379 6.14 59.58 -22.94
C ALA A 379 4.75 60.01 -23.46
N SER A 380 3.89 59.03 -23.79
CA SER A 380 2.53 59.29 -24.27
C SER A 380 1.49 59.42 -23.14
N GLY A 381 1.89 59.27 -21.88
CA GLY A 381 0.99 59.33 -20.73
C GLY A 381 0.02 58.15 -20.61
N SER A 382 0.33 56.99 -21.22
CA SER A 382 -0.52 55.79 -21.13
C SER A 382 -0.60 55.20 -19.72
N PHE A 383 0.45 55.42 -18.92
CA PHE A 383 0.55 55.11 -17.48
C PHE A 383 1.66 55.98 -16.87
N SER A 384 1.67 56.16 -15.56
CA SER A 384 2.71 56.95 -14.88
C SER A 384 3.98 56.13 -14.60
N GLU A 385 5.08 56.82 -14.28
CA GLU A 385 6.31 56.17 -13.85
C GLU A 385 6.11 55.36 -12.55
N THR A 386 5.28 55.87 -11.63
CA THR A 386 4.92 55.14 -10.42
C THR A 386 4.15 53.87 -10.73
N ASP A 387 3.22 53.90 -11.68
CA ASP A 387 2.48 52.72 -12.09
C ASP A 387 3.38 51.63 -12.69
N LEU A 388 4.43 52.03 -13.42
CA LEU A 388 5.33 51.11 -14.09
C LEU A 388 6.35 50.46 -13.13
N PHE A 389 6.96 51.25 -12.24
CA PHE A 389 8.03 50.76 -11.35
C PHE A 389 7.57 50.41 -9.93
N ASN A 390 6.37 50.83 -9.53
CA ASN A 390 5.71 50.43 -8.30
C ASN A 390 4.26 49.99 -8.58
N PRO A 391 4.07 48.91 -9.37
CA PRO A 391 2.75 48.44 -9.75
C PRO A 391 1.91 48.02 -8.54
N LYS A 392 0.65 48.44 -8.55
CA LYS A 392 -0.40 47.90 -7.68
C LYS A 392 -1.06 46.72 -8.37
N TYR A 393 -0.76 45.50 -7.92
CA TYR A 393 -1.40 44.29 -8.43
C TYR A 393 -2.81 44.14 -7.85
N GLN A 394 -3.82 44.45 -8.65
CA GLN A 394 -5.21 44.30 -8.24
C GLN A 394 -5.69 42.88 -8.55
N PRO A 395 -6.10 42.06 -7.57
CA PRO A 395 -6.57 40.70 -7.84
C PRO A 395 -7.82 40.74 -8.73
N ILE A 396 -7.83 39.92 -9.77
CA ILE A 396 -9.01 39.68 -10.60
C ILE A 396 -9.88 38.66 -9.89
N ALA A 397 -11.16 39.00 -9.66
CA ALA A 397 -12.09 38.12 -8.97
C ALA A 397 -12.35 36.83 -9.76
N ASN A 398 -12.62 35.73 -9.04
CA ASN A 398 -13.02 34.44 -9.61
C ASN A 398 -11.99 33.81 -10.58
N THR A 399 -10.69 33.97 -10.29
CA THR A 399 -9.61 33.32 -11.07
C THR A 399 -8.79 32.37 -10.22
N GLN A 400 -8.53 31.15 -10.71
CA GLN A 400 -7.66 30.17 -10.07
C GLN A 400 -6.73 29.52 -11.12
N PRO A 401 -5.40 29.73 -11.05
CA PRO A 401 -4.66 30.53 -10.07
C PRO A 401 -5.04 32.01 -10.08
N GLN A 402 -4.75 32.69 -8.96
CA GLN A 402 -5.01 34.12 -8.81
C GLN A 402 -4.31 34.92 -9.92
N LYS A 403 -5.11 35.69 -10.67
CA LYS A 403 -4.64 36.66 -11.65
C LYS A 403 -4.72 38.07 -11.09
N TYR A 404 -3.96 38.97 -11.68
CA TYR A 404 -3.85 40.36 -11.24
C TYR A 404 -4.00 41.30 -12.43
N SER A 405 -4.37 42.54 -12.15
CA SER A 405 -4.31 43.61 -13.13
C SER A 405 -3.44 44.76 -12.64
N THR A 406 -2.77 45.42 -13.58
CA THR A 406 -1.91 46.60 -13.37
C THR A 406 -2.26 47.69 -14.39
N ALA A 407 -1.86 48.94 -14.12
CA ALA A 407 -2.23 50.06 -14.98
C ALA A 407 -1.60 50.02 -16.39
N PHE A 408 -0.49 49.29 -16.58
CA PHE A 408 0.17 49.15 -17.89
C PHE A 408 -0.32 47.93 -18.71
N ASP A 409 -1.19 47.09 -18.14
CA ASP A 409 -1.66 45.85 -18.80
C ASP A 409 -2.23 46.08 -20.20
N ARG A 410 -3.11 47.08 -20.34
CA ARG A 410 -3.76 47.37 -21.63
C ARG A 410 -2.72 47.78 -22.67
N TYR A 411 -1.73 48.55 -22.26
CA TYR A 411 -0.66 49.01 -23.14
C TYR A 411 0.23 47.83 -23.57
N THR A 412 0.64 46.99 -22.63
CA THR A 412 1.45 45.81 -22.96
C THR A 412 0.66 44.82 -23.81
N ASP A 413 -0.65 44.64 -23.59
CA ASP A 413 -1.50 43.75 -24.40
C ASP A 413 -1.58 44.20 -25.87
N GLN A 414 -1.49 45.51 -26.12
CA GLN A 414 -1.50 46.07 -27.48
C GLN A 414 -0.12 46.00 -28.15
N HIS A 415 0.97 46.11 -27.39
CA HIS A 415 2.31 46.33 -27.95
C HIS A 415 3.27 45.14 -27.82
N PHE A 416 3.22 44.37 -26.74
CA PHE A 416 4.15 43.26 -26.54
C PHE A 416 3.93 42.08 -27.51
N PRO A 417 2.70 41.75 -27.96
CA PRO A 417 2.51 40.65 -28.92
C PRO A 417 3.25 40.88 -30.24
N THR A 418 3.45 42.13 -30.67
CA THR A 418 4.21 42.43 -31.90
C THR A 418 5.70 42.09 -31.79
N ILE A 419 6.20 41.92 -30.56
CA ILE A 419 7.59 41.53 -30.27
C ILE A 419 7.65 40.03 -29.95
N GLN A 420 6.73 39.53 -29.12
CA GLN A 420 6.72 38.18 -28.59
C GLN A 420 6.31 37.12 -29.62
N GLU A 421 5.25 37.36 -30.40
CA GLU A 421 4.70 36.37 -31.34
C GLU A 421 5.64 36.02 -32.51
N PRO A 422 6.36 36.98 -33.13
CA PRO A 422 7.30 36.65 -34.19
C PRO A 422 8.42 35.69 -33.77
N ILE A 423 8.80 35.68 -32.48
CA ILE A 423 9.84 34.78 -31.96
C ILE A 423 9.34 33.33 -32.03
N LEU A 424 8.13 33.06 -31.55
CA LEU A 424 7.53 31.72 -31.58
C LEU A 424 7.23 31.26 -33.00
N ALA A 425 6.82 32.17 -33.88
CA ALA A 425 6.53 31.84 -35.28
C ALA A 425 7.78 31.42 -36.07
N LYS A 426 8.94 31.98 -35.73
CA LYS A 426 10.23 31.71 -36.41
C LYS A 426 11.00 30.53 -35.82
N HIS A 427 10.78 30.19 -34.55
CA HIS A 427 11.55 29.18 -33.83
C HIS A 427 10.64 28.18 -33.12
N SER A 428 10.44 27.01 -33.73
CA SER A 428 9.54 25.96 -33.23
C SER A 428 9.96 25.36 -31.88
N GLU A 429 11.25 25.47 -31.54
CA GLU A 429 11.87 25.00 -30.31
C GLU A 429 11.59 25.92 -29.11
N ILE A 430 11.20 27.17 -29.36
CA ILE A 430 10.82 28.13 -28.34
C ILE A 430 9.38 27.87 -27.93
N ILE A 431 9.21 27.57 -26.64
CA ILE A 431 7.92 27.31 -26.02
C ILE A 431 7.26 28.62 -25.61
N TYR A 432 7.99 29.58 -25.05
CA TYR A 432 7.43 30.90 -24.77
C TYR A 432 8.49 31.97 -24.87
N ALA A 433 8.06 33.20 -25.12
CA ALA A 433 8.88 34.39 -25.10
C ALA A 433 8.03 35.54 -24.60
N GLY A 434 8.41 36.16 -23.50
CA GLY A 434 7.63 37.24 -22.94
C GLY A 434 8.32 38.03 -21.85
N ALA A 435 7.73 39.17 -21.55
CA ALA A 435 8.26 40.14 -20.61
C ALA A 435 7.56 39.98 -19.26
N VAL A 436 8.34 39.94 -18.19
CA VAL A 436 7.88 39.95 -16.80
C VAL A 436 8.45 41.14 -16.07
N ASP A 437 7.73 41.65 -15.07
CA ASP A 437 8.28 42.67 -14.17
C ASP A 437 9.22 42.05 -13.11
N LYS A 438 9.83 42.89 -12.27
CA LYS A 438 10.71 42.48 -11.16
C LYS A 438 10.13 41.47 -10.17
N LYS A 439 8.80 41.37 -10.05
CA LYS A 439 8.13 40.40 -9.17
C LYS A 439 7.67 39.15 -9.92
N GLY A 440 8.08 38.98 -11.18
CA GLY A 440 7.69 37.86 -12.02
C GLY A 440 6.25 37.97 -12.54
N TYR A 441 5.64 39.17 -12.51
CA TYR A 441 4.32 39.37 -13.08
C TYR A 441 4.38 39.35 -14.59
N PHE A 442 3.52 38.57 -15.23
CA PHE A 442 3.45 38.40 -16.68
C PHE A 442 2.30 39.24 -17.26
N PRO A 443 2.47 40.55 -17.50
CA PRO A 443 1.37 41.41 -17.94
C PRO A 443 0.80 40.93 -19.27
N THR A 444 1.64 40.54 -20.23
CA THR A 444 1.16 40.03 -21.52
C THR A 444 1.98 38.83 -21.90
N HIS A 445 1.30 37.71 -22.14
CA HIS A 445 1.91 36.45 -22.56
C HIS A 445 1.55 36.15 -24.02
N ASN A 446 2.34 35.27 -24.65
CA ASN A 446 2.04 34.75 -25.99
C ASN A 446 0.58 34.30 -26.13
N LYS A 447 -0.02 34.48 -27.31
CA LYS A 447 -1.43 34.20 -27.60
C LYS A 447 -1.87 32.80 -27.18
N ARG A 448 -1.03 31.79 -27.42
CA ARG A 448 -1.31 30.40 -27.05
C ARG A 448 -1.46 30.15 -25.54
N PHE A 449 -0.92 31.07 -24.72
CA PHE A 449 -1.04 31.06 -23.26
C PHE A 449 -1.88 32.23 -22.72
N SER A 450 -2.69 32.84 -23.58
CA SER A 450 -3.59 33.94 -23.26
C SER A 450 -5.02 33.62 -23.72
N GLN A 451 -5.40 32.34 -23.72
CA GLN A 451 -6.73 31.88 -24.11
C GLN A 451 -7.79 32.32 -23.10
N ALA A 452 -9.05 32.46 -23.51
CA ALA A 452 -10.13 32.83 -22.59
C ALA A 452 -10.26 31.81 -21.43
N LEU A 453 -10.57 32.31 -20.23
CA LEU A 453 -10.78 31.46 -19.06
C LEU A 453 -12.02 30.59 -19.23
N THR A 454 -11.88 29.31 -18.90
CA THR A 454 -12.94 28.30 -19.02
C THR A 454 -13.64 28.02 -17.70
N GLY A 455 -13.05 28.42 -16.57
CA GLY A 455 -13.53 28.11 -15.22
C GLY A 455 -13.09 26.74 -14.71
N LYS A 456 -12.34 25.96 -15.52
CA LYS A 456 -11.75 24.67 -15.12
C LYS A 456 -10.27 24.86 -14.82
N VAL A 457 -9.89 24.68 -13.55
CA VAL A 457 -8.53 24.93 -13.06
C VAL A 457 -7.47 24.18 -13.88
N GLU A 458 -7.69 22.90 -14.17
CA GLU A 458 -6.77 22.06 -14.96
C GLU A 458 -6.48 22.66 -16.35
N VAL A 459 -7.49 23.23 -16.99
CA VAL A 459 -7.42 23.75 -18.36
C VAL A 459 -6.80 25.15 -18.36
N ASP A 460 -7.24 26.01 -17.44
CA ASP A 460 -6.82 27.40 -17.34
C ASP A 460 -5.35 27.52 -16.90
N MET A 461 -4.87 26.59 -16.05
CA MET A 461 -3.46 26.48 -15.63
C MET A 461 -2.47 26.34 -16.80
N VAL A 462 -2.90 25.67 -17.87
CA VAL A 462 -2.06 25.36 -19.03
C VAL A 462 -2.19 26.43 -20.11
N HIS A 463 -3.42 26.85 -20.42
CA HIS A 463 -3.71 27.67 -21.61
C HIS A 463 -3.88 29.17 -21.32
N ASN A 464 -3.96 29.58 -20.05
CA ASN A 464 -4.02 31.00 -19.66
C ASN A 464 -3.01 31.32 -18.55
N ARG A 465 -1.80 31.71 -18.96
CA ARG A 465 -0.67 32.07 -18.10
C ARG A 465 -0.37 33.57 -18.06
N THR A 466 -1.12 34.40 -18.78
CA THR A 466 -1.05 35.87 -18.67
C THR A 466 -1.66 36.37 -17.35
N LYS A 467 -1.33 37.61 -16.96
CA LYS A 467 -1.84 38.30 -15.77
C LYS A 467 -1.55 37.54 -14.47
N ARG A 468 -0.51 36.71 -14.46
CA ARG A 468 -0.14 35.85 -13.32
C ARG A 468 1.19 36.31 -12.74
N LEU A 469 1.32 36.23 -11.43
CA LEU A 469 2.60 36.32 -10.72
C LEU A 469 3.26 34.93 -10.68
N PHE A 470 4.45 34.81 -11.26
CA PHE A 470 5.32 33.64 -11.14
C PHE A 470 6.32 33.89 -10.02
N ASN A 471 5.87 33.64 -8.79
CA ASN A 471 6.60 33.92 -7.56
C ASN A 471 7.42 32.71 -7.06
N ASP A 472 7.62 31.70 -7.90
CA ASP A 472 8.53 30.59 -7.63
C ASP A 472 10.01 31.03 -7.79
N PRO A 473 10.98 30.28 -7.23
CA PRO A 473 12.40 30.63 -7.32
C PRO A 473 12.91 30.87 -8.74
N THR A 474 12.43 30.13 -9.73
CA THR A 474 12.83 30.29 -11.14
C THR A 474 12.20 31.56 -11.74
N GLY A 475 10.90 31.77 -11.50
CA GLY A 475 10.12 32.88 -12.04
C GLY A 475 10.53 34.26 -11.55
N ILE A 476 10.77 34.43 -10.24
CA ILE A 476 11.19 35.74 -9.67
C ILE A 476 12.57 36.12 -10.19
N ARG A 477 13.49 35.17 -10.23
CA ARG A 477 14.88 35.43 -10.65
C ARG A 477 14.96 35.97 -12.07
N CYS A 478 14.12 35.48 -12.99
CA CYS A 478 14.02 35.98 -14.36
C CYS A 478 13.68 37.48 -14.46
N GLY A 479 12.85 38.00 -13.55
CA GLY A 479 12.46 39.42 -13.56
C GLY A 479 13.38 40.32 -12.73
N ALA A 480 14.01 39.77 -11.68
CA ALA A 480 14.73 40.56 -10.70
C ALA A 480 16.22 40.74 -11.00
N HIS A 481 16.85 39.82 -11.73
CA HIS A 481 18.29 39.88 -12.01
C HIS A 481 18.66 41.05 -12.95
N THR A 482 19.88 41.58 -12.80
CA THR A 482 20.46 42.61 -13.70
C THR A 482 21.71 42.10 -14.43
N GLU A 483 21.90 40.79 -14.43
CA GLU A 483 23.02 40.13 -15.09
C GLU A 483 22.85 40.12 -16.62
N PRO A 484 23.93 40.05 -17.41
CA PRO A 484 23.86 40.05 -18.88
C PRO A 484 23.00 38.93 -19.47
N VAL A 485 22.97 37.78 -18.78
CA VAL A 485 22.10 36.64 -19.06
C VAL A 485 21.90 35.85 -17.77
N LEU A 486 20.74 35.24 -17.64
CA LEU A 486 20.47 34.16 -16.70
C LEU A 486 19.82 33.01 -17.46
N LEU A 487 20.49 31.87 -17.56
CA LEU A 487 19.96 30.65 -18.18
C LEU A 487 19.73 29.59 -17.11
N GLN A 488 18.46 29.34 -16.77
CA GLN A 488 18.06 28.37 -15.77
C GLN A 488 17.55 27.10 -16.45
N THR A 489 17.98 25.93 -15.98
CA THR A 489 17.44 24.64 -16.41
C THR A 489 16.60 24.04 -15.30
N TYR A 490 15.35 23.73 -15.60
CA TYR A 490 14.43 23.16 -14.62
C TYR A 490 13.47 22.18 -15.27
N LYS A 491 12.91 21.29 -14.46
CA LYS A 491 11.87 20.35 -14.87
C LYS A 491 10.50 20.97 -14.60
N ARG A 492 9.66 21.12 -15.62
CA ARG A 492 8.28 21.58 -15.44
C ARG A 492 7.46 20.54 -14.68
N ASP A 493 6.32 20.97 -14.14
CA ASP A 493 5.26 20.10 -13.61
C ASP A 493 4.83 18.99 -14.59
N THR A 494 5.06 19.21 -15.90
CA THR A 494 4.78 18.25 -16.99
C THR A 494 5.85 17.17 -17.16
N GLY A 495 6.95 17.22 -16.41
CA GLY A 495 8.09 16.31 -16.53
C GLY A 495 9.09 16.64 -17.65
N GLU A 496 8.85 17.71 -18.41
CA GLU A 496 9.79 18.17 -19.45
C GLU A 496 10.92 19.01 -18.83
N VAL A 497 12.17 18.72 -19.21
CA VAL A 497 13.32 19.58 -18.88
C VAL A 497 13.37 20.75 -19.86
N MET A 498 13.43 21.95 -19.31
CA MET A 498 13.31 23.21 -20.02
C MET A 498 14.46 24.13 -19.67
N HIS A 499 14.97 24.82 -20.69
CA HIS A 499 15.83 25.98 -20.52
C HIS A 499 14.96 27.24 -20.48
N ASP A 500 15.25 28.13 -19.54
CA ASP A 500 14.68 29.47 -19.46
C ASP A 500 15.78 30.50 -19.40
N LEU A 501 15.95 31.19 -20.52
CA LEU A 501 16.88 32.28 -20.68
C LEU A 501 16.18 33.60 -20.40
N SER A 502 16.77 34.42 -19.54
CA SER A 502 16.28 35.76 -19.24
C SER A 502 17.36 36.82 -19.35
N VAL A 503 16.95 38.00 -19.81
CA VAL A 503 17.77 39.22 -19.90
C VAL A 503 17.00 40.42 -19.36
N PRO A 504 17.66 41.40 -18.73
CA PRO A 504 16.98 42.53 -18.11
C PRO A 504 16.40 43.51 -19.15
N ILE A 505 15.21 44.03 -18.84
CA ILE A 505 14.51 45.10 -19.55
C ILE A 505 14.72 46.39 -18.77
N PHE A 506 15.35 47.37 -19.42
CA PHE A 506 15.50 48.72 -18.89
C PHE A 506 14.58 49.69 -19.62
N VAL A 507 13.97 50.60 -18.87
CA VAL A 507 13.13 51.69 -19.38
C VAL A 507 13.75 52.99 -18.88
N ASN A 508 14.20 53.84 -19.80
CA ASN A 508 14.92 55.09 -19.48
C ASN A 508 16.07 54.89 -18.47
N GLY A 509 16.82 53.78 -18.59
CA GLY A 509 17.93 53.43 -17.71
C GLY A 509 17.54 52.82 -16.36
N LYS A 510 16.25 52.72 -16.02
CA LYS A 510 15.76 52.05 -14.81
C LYS A 510 15.33 50.62 -15.12
N HIS A 511 15.78 49.67 -14.30
CA HIS A 511 15.38 48.26 -14.44
C HIS A 511 13.88 48.10 -14.17
N TRP A 512 13.13 47.55 -15.12
CA TRP A 512 11.69 47.29 -14.99
C TRP A 512 11.40 45.82 -14.65
N GLY A 513 12.10 44.91 -15.32
CA GLY A 513 11.88 43.47 -15.23
C GLY A 513 12.75 42.72 -16.22
N GLY A 514 12.36 41.52 -16.63
CA GLY A 514 13.14 40.67 -17.54
C GLY A 514 12.35 40.19 -18.75
N PHE A 515 13.03 40.02 -19.89
CA PHE A 515 12.49 39.29 -21.04
C PHE A 515 12.97 37.85 -20.96
N ARG A 516 12.04 36.91 -20.83
CA ARG A 516 12.33 35.50 -20.63
C ARG A 516 11.86 34.66 -21.82
N VAL A 517 12.68 33.68 -22.18
CA VAL A 517 12.47 32.79 -23.32
C VAL A 517 12.66 31.36 -22.85
N GLY A 518 11.57 30.61 -22.82
CA GLY A 518 11.58 29.18 -22.49
C GLY A 518 11.68 28.33 -23.75
N PHE A 519 12.62 27.40 -23.80
CA PHE A 519 12.84 26.50 -24.93
C PHE A 519 13.24 25.10 -24.47
N LYS A 520 13.04 24.12 -25.34
CA LYS A 520 13.40 22.74 -25.02
C LYS A 520 14.92 22.63 -24.85
N ALA A 521 15.33 22.03 -23.73
CA ALA A 521 16.72 21.65 -23.55
C ALA A 521 17.03 20.45 -24.46
N LYS A 522 17.99 20.61 -25.37
CA LYS A 522 18.42 19.58 -26.33
C LYS A 522 19.88 19.21 -26.10
#